data_AF-A0A1C5M8A8-F1
#
_entry.id   AF-A0A1C5M8A8-F1
#
_cell.length_a   1.000
_cell.length_b   1.000
_cell.length_c   1.000
_cell.angle_alpha   90.00
_cell.angle_beta   90.00
_cell.angle_gamma   90.00
#
_symmetry.space_group_name_H-M   'P 1'
#
loop_
_entity.id
_entity.type
_entity.pdbx_description
1 polymer ?
#
loop_
_entity_poly.entity_id
_entity_poly.type
_entity_poly.pdbx_seq_one_letter_code
_entity_poly.pdbx_strand_id
1 'polypeptide(L)'
;MIKIDINLVFTIINLLVLYLLMKKFLFGPIINVMDQRKAMIDQQFAEAKERQDNAKALQEQYEGALKSAKEESYQIMEQARKEAKAQADHTVEETTAKVDAMLAKAQEDIRMERENAMRQMKGDVAELAMKAAAKVIGKNSGADQDLSLYDQFIEEAGDPDDSDRR
;
A
#
# COMPACT_ATOMS: atom_id res chain seq x y z
N MET A 1 47.79 -93.34 56.40
CA MET A 1 48.71 -92.42 55.69
C MET A 1 48.24 -92.28 54.27
N ILE A 2 47.85 -91.08 53.84
CA ILE A 2 47.57 -90.80 52.43
C ILE A 2 48.93 -90.93 51.73
N LYS A 3 49.12 -91.99 50.93
CA LYS A 3 50.28 -92.08 50.05
C LYS A 3 50.05 -91.06 48.94
N ILE A 4 50.82 -89.98 48.95
CA ILE A 4 50.83 -89.02 47.86
C ILE A 4 51.55 -89.72 46.70
N ASP A 5 50.77 -90.35 45.84
CA ASP A 5 51.27 -90.94 44.61
C ASP A 5 51.62 -89.81 43.64
N ILE A 6 52.71 -89.98 42.88
CA ILE A 6 53.19 -89.02 41.88
C ILE A 6 52.07 -88.63 40.88
N ASN A 7 51.12 -89.54 40.64
CA ASN A 7 49.93 -89.32 39.83
C ASN A 7 49.03 -88.20 40.36
N LEU A 8 48.88 -88.07 41.69
CA LEU A 8 48.08 -86.99 42.30
C LEU A 8 48.69 -85.61 42.00
N VAL A 9 50.02 -85.51 42.03
CA VAL A 9 50.75 -84.28 41.70
C VAL A 9 50.54 -83.92 40.22
N PHE A 10 50.61 -84.90 39.31
CA PHE A 10 50.30 -84.69 37.89
C PHE A 10 48.85 -84.28 37.66
N THR A 11 47.88 -84.85 38.38
CA THR A 11 46.47 -84.46 38.29
C THR A 11 46.26 -83.02 38.75
N ILE A 12 46.90 -82.59 39.85
CA ILE A 12 46.82 -81.21 40.34
C ILE A 12 47.45 -80.23 39.34
N ILE A 13 48.60 -80.56 38.76
CA ILE A 13 49.25 -79.73 37.73
C ILE A 13 48.34 -79.64 36.49
N ASN A 14 47.75 -80.74 36.04
CA ASN A 14 46.84 -80.74 34.89
C ASN A 14 45.59 -79.87 35.16
N LEU A 15 45.00 -79.97 36.35
CA LEU A 15 43.88 -79.13 36.76
C LEU A 15 44.25 -77.64 36.81
N LEU A 16 45.44 -77.30 37.32
CA LEU A 16 45.92 -75.91 37.34
C LEU A 16 46.16 -75.36 35.93
N VAL A 17 46.76 -76.15 35.04
CA VAL A 17 46.95 -75.75 33.64
C VAL A 17 45.60 -75.56 32.95
N LEU A 18 44.64 -76.48 33.14
CA LEU A 18 43.29 -76.35 32.60
C LEU A 18 42.57 -75.12 33.15
N TYR A 19 42.68 -74.85 34.46
CA TYR A 19 42.11 -73.65 35.09
C TYR A 19 42.70 -72.37 34.51
N LEU A 20 44.02 -72.30 34.33
CA LEU A 20 44.69 -71.13 33.76
C LEU A 20 44.31 -70.93 32.28
N LEU A 21 44.21 -72.01 31.50
CA LEU A 21 43.72 -71.96 30.13
C LEU A 21 42.27 -71.46 30.09
N MET A 22 41.37 -71.99 30.92
CA MET A 22 39.99 -71.51 31.00
C MET A 22 39.90 -70.04 31.44
N LYS A 23 40.66 -69.63 32.46
CA LYS A 23 40.69 -68.24 32.93
C LYS A 23 41.05 -67.27 31.81
N LYS A 24 42.07 -67.61 31.01
CA LYS A 24 42.56 -66.75 29.93
C LYS A 24 41.73 -66.85 28.66
N PHE A 25 41.30 -68.04 28.26
CA PHE A 25 40.61 -68.28 26.98
C PHE A 25 39.09 -68.17 27.05
N LEU A 26 38.44 -68.46 28.18
CA LEU A 26 36.99 -68.52 28.26
C LEU A 26 36.39 -67.30 28.97
N PHE A 27 36.86 -66.97 30.17
CA PHE A 27 36.26 -65.90 30.97
C PHE A 27 36.49 -64.51 30.36
N GLY A 28 37.67 -64.24 29.81
CA GLY A 28 37.98 -62.96 29.16
C GLY A 28 37.03 -62.63 28.00
N PRO A 29 36.90 -63.49 26.97
CA PRO A 29 35.98 -63.26 25.87
C PRO A 29 34.51 -63.17 26.28
N ILE A 30 34.06 -63.99 27.24
CA ILE A 30 32.66 -63.98 27.69
C ILE A 30 32.31 -62.65 28.39
N ILE A 31 33.18 -62.16 29.28
CA ILE A 31 32.98 -60.89 29.97
C ILE A 31 32.98 -59.75 28.95
N ASN A 32 33.92 -59.75 28.01
CA ASN A 32 33.99 -58.73 26.96
C ASN A 32 32.71 -58.68 26.10
N VAL A 33 32.15 -59.83 25.70
CA VAL A 33 30.88 -59.87 24.95
C VAL A 33 29.73 -59.33 25.80
N MET A 34 29.71 -59.61 27.10
CA MET A 34 28.68 -59.10 28.00
C MET A 34 28.79 -57.58 28.20
N ASP A 35 30.00 -57.06 28.35
CA ASP A 35 30.27 -55.62 28.45
C ASP A 35 29.94 -54.89 27.14
N GLN A 36 30.30 -55.47 25.98
CA GLN A 36 29.92 -54.93 24.67
C GLN A 36 28.41 -54.88 24.49
N ARG A 37 27.69 -55.93 24.89
CA ARG A 37 26.23 -55.94 24.84
C ARG A 37 25.64 -54.86 25.73
N LYS A 38 26.16 -54.72 26.96
CA LYS A 38 25.70 -53.68 27.89
C LYS A 38 25.95 -52.29 27.33
N ALA A 39 27.17 -52.02 26.84
CA ALA A 39 27.52 -50.74 26.23
C ALA A 39 26.67 -50.42 25.00
N MET A 40 26.39 -51.41 24.14
CA MET A 40 25.53 -51.25 22.97
C MET A 40 24.09 -50.90 23.37
N ILE A 41 23.54 -51.55 24.40
CA ILE A 41 22.20 -51.28 24.91
C ILE A 41 22.14 -49.88 25.53
N ASP A 42 23.10 -49.54 26.38
CA ASP A 42 23.18 -48.23 27.03
C ASP A 42 23.31 -47.11 25.99
N GLN A 43 24.13 -47.32 24.95
CA GLN A 43 24.25 -46.39 23.82
C GLN A 43 22.94 -46.26 23.05
N GLN A 44 22.25 -47.35 22.73
CA GLN A 44 20.96 -47.29 22.03
C GLN A 44 19.90 -46.54 22.84
N PHE A 45 19.84 -46.74 24.15
CA PHE A 45 18.93 -45.99 25.02
C PHE A 45 19.30 -44.50 25.10
N ALA A 46 20.60 -44.19 25.18
CA ALA A 46 21.06 -42.81 25.17
C ALA A 46 20.70 -42.10 23.85
N GLU A 47 20.98 -42.74 22.71
CA GLU A 47 20.63 -42.21 21.39
C GLU A 47 19.11 -42.07 21.20
N ALA A 48 18.33 -43.05 21.68
CA ALA A 48 16.87 -42.98 21.60
C ALA A 48 16.31 -41.81 22.43
N LYS A 49 16.85 -41.61 23.64
CA LYS A 49 16.48 -40.49 24.50
C LYS A 49 16.88 -39.14 23.88
N GLU A 50 18.10 -39.03 23.38
CA GLU A 50 18.57 -37.82 22.71
C GLU A 50 17.70 -37.48 21.49
N ARG A 51 17.34 -38.47 20.67
CA ARG A 51 16.43 -38.26 19.53
C ARG A 51 15.04 -37.83 19.98
N GLN A 52 14.52 -38.39 21.08
CA GLN A 52 13.23 -38.00 21.63
C GLN A 52 13.26 -36.56 22.15
N ASP A 53 14.30 -36.19 22.90
CA ASP A 53 14.47 -34.85 23.45
C ASP A 53 14.63 -33.81 22.32
N ASN A 54 15.44 -34.13 21.30
CA ASN A 54 15.60 -33.30 20.11
C ASN A 54 14.30 -33.16 19.31
N ALA A 55 13.54 -34.25 19.13
CA ALA A 55 12.25 -34.21 18.44
C ALA A 55 11.24 -33.34 19.20
N LYS A 56 11.21 -33.43 20.54
CA LYS A 56 10.34 -32.61 21.38
C LYS A 56 10.73 -31.13 21.33
N ALA A 57 12.02 -30.82 21.45
CA ALA A 57 12.52 -29.45 21.33
C ALA A 57 12.20 -28.85 19.96
N LEU A 58 12.36 -29.63 18.89
CA LEU A 58 12.02 -29.21 17.53
C LEU A 58 10.51 -28.98 17.38
N GLN A 59 9.67 -29.86 17.94
CA GLN A 59 8.23 -29.68 17.95
C GLN A 59 7.82 -28.38 18.67
N GLU A 60 8.37 -28.12 19.86
CA GLU A 60 8.11 -26.88 20.61
C GLU A 60 8.53 -25.63 19.82
N GLN A 61 9.69 -25.67 19.14
CA GLN A 61 10.13 -24.59 18.26
C GLN A 61 9.18 -24.38 17.07
N TYR A 62 8.71 -25.46 16.42
CA TYR A 62 7.77 -25.37 15.31
C TYR A 62 6.41 -24.82 15.75
N GLU A 63 5.89 -25.27 16.89
CA GLU A 63 4.63 -24.77 17.46
C GLU A 63 4.75 -23.28 17.81
N GLY A 64 5.88 -22.88 18.41
CA GLY A 64 6.20 -21.48 18.69
C GLY A 64 6.27 -20.64 17.40
N ALA A 65 7.04 -21.07 16.42
CA ALA A 65 7.17 -20.38 15.14
C ALA A 65 5.83 -20.26 14.39
N LEU A 66 5.00 -21.30 14.41
CA LEU A 66 3.68 -21.29 13.80
C LEU A 66 2.74 -20.31 14.49
N LYS A 67 2.82 -20.22 15.83
CA LYS A 67 2.04 -19.25 16.60
C LYS A 67 2.47 -17.81 16.28
N SER A 68 3.77 -17.53 16.30
CA SER A 68 4.31 -16.21 15.93
C SER A 68 3.94 -15.83 14.50
N ALA A 69 4.08 -16.74 13.54
CA ALA A 69 3.72 -16.48 12.15
C ALA A 69 2.22 -16.16 11.97
N LYS A 70 1.33 -16.82 12.75
CA LYS A 70 -0.10 -16.47 12.77
C LYS A 70 -0.34 -15.09 13.36
N GLU A 71 0.29 -14.76 14.49
CA GLU A 71 0.17 -13.45 15.14
C GLU A 71 0.67 -12.33 14.22
N GLU A 72 1.83 -12.50 13.58
CA GLU A 72 2.36 -11.57 12.58
C GLU A 72 1.42 -11.43 11.38
N SER A 73 0.88 -12.54 10.86
CA SER A 73 -0.10 -12.50 9.77
C SER A 73 -1.35 -11.71 10.15
N TYR A 74 -1.88 -11.90 11.36
CA TYR A 74 -3.01 -11.11 11.85
C TYR A 74 -2.67 -9.61 11.95
N GLN A 75 -1.48 -9.27 12.47
CA GLN A 75 -1.02 -7.89 12.56
C GLN A 75 -0.87 -7.23 11.19
N ILE A 76 -0.26 -7.93 10.23
CA ILE A 76 -0.10 -7.46 8.85
C ILE A 76 -1.48 -7.24 8.21
N MET A 77 -2.42 -8.19 8.39
CA MET A 77 -3.77 -8.07 7.84
C MET A 77 -4.55 -6.92 8.47
N GLU A 78 -4.41 -6.69 9.78
CA GLU A 78 -5.05 -5.56 10.46
C GLU A 78 -4.47 -4.23 10.00
N GLN A 79 -3.14 -4.14 9.89
CA GLN A 79 -2.45 -2.95 9.42
C GLN A 79 -2.83 -2.63 7.97
N ALA A 80 -2.81 -3.61 7.08
CA ALA A 80 -3.24 -3.44 5.69
C ALA A 80 -4.70 -2.98 5.57
N ARG A 81 -5.59 -3.48 6.44
CA ARG A 81 -6.99 -3.01 6.50
C ARG A 81 -7.10 -1.55 6.96
N LYS A 82 -6.33 -1.16 7.97
CA LYS A 82 -6.29 0.23 8.46
C LYS A 82 -5.76 1.17 7.40
N GLU A 83 -4.65 0.82 6.74
CA GLU A 83 -4.05 1.59 5.66
C GLU A 83 -4.99 1.70 4.46
N ALA A 84 -5.60 0.59 4.03
CA ALA A 84 -6.57 0.60 2.93
C ALA A 84 -7.77 1.50 3.25
N LYS A 85 -8.28 1.48 4.49
CA LYS A 85 -9.37 2.36 4.91
C LYS A 85 -8.93 3.82 4.91
N ALA A 86 -7.79 4.14 5.51
CA ALA A 86 -7.26 5.50 5.54
C ALA A 86 -7.01 6.05 4.12
N GLN A 87 -6.49 5.22 3.22
CA GLN A 87 -6.26 5.59 1.83
C GLN A 87 -7.59 5.82 1.08
N ALA A 88 -8.60 4.99 1.33
CA ALA A 88 -9.93 5.16 0.73
C ALA A 88 -10.57 6.47 1.22
N ASP A 89 -10.54 6.73 2.53
CA ASP A 89 -11.08 7.96 3.12
C ASP A 89 -10.35 9.20 2.56
N HIS A 90 -9.01 9.19 2.52
CA HIS A 90 -8.22 10.27 1.92
C HIS A 90 -8.54 10.48 0.44
N THR A 91 -8.70 9.39 -0.32
CA THR A 91 -9.01 9.47 -1.76
C THR A 91 -10.40 10.08 -1.99
N VAL A 92 -11.38 9.74 -1.15
CA VAL A 92 -12.71 10.33 -1.19
C VAL A 92 -12.63 11.83 -0.87
N GLU A 93 -11.96 12.21 0.22
CA GLU A 93 -11.79 13.62 0.60
C GLU A 93 -11.11 14.45 -0.51
N GLU A 94 -10.00 13.95 -1.06
CA GLU A 94 -9.27 14.62 -2.13
C GLU A 94 -10.12 14.74 -3.40
N THR A 95 -10.88 13.70 -3.74
CA THR A 95 -11.77 13.71 -4.91
C THR A 95 -12.91 14.70 -4.72
N THR A 96 -13.55 14.72 -3.54
CA THR A 96 -14.59 15.69 -3.22
C THR A 96 -14.07 17.12 -3.32
N ALA A 97 -12.90 17.40 -2.74
CA ALA A 97 -12.28 18.72 -2.83
C ALA A 97 -11.98 19.14 -4.28
N LYS A 98 -11.51 18.21 -5.12
CA LYS A 98 -11.29 18.45 -6.56
C LYS A 98 -12.60 18.72 -7.30
N VAL A 99 -13.65 17.97 -7.01
CA VAL A 99 -14.97 18.15 -7.63
C VAL A 99 -15.55 19.51 -7.25
N ASP A 100 -15.46 19.90 -5.98
CA ASP A 100 -15.95 21.20 -5.51
C ASP A 100 -15.18 22.35 -6.16
N ALA A 101 -13.85 22.24 -6.26
CA ALA A 101 -13.02 23.23 -6.96
C ALA A 101 -13.36 23.29 -8.47
N MET A 102 -13.61 22.16 -9.11
CA MET A 102 -14.01 22.09 -10.51
C MET A 102 -15.39 22.74 -10.73
N LEU A 103 -16.34 22.50 -9.82
CA LEU A 103 -17.68 23.09 -9.88
C LEU A 103 -17.62 24.61 -9.70
N ALA A 104 -16.85 25.09 -8.72
CA ALA A 104 -16.64 26.51 -8.49
C ALA A 104 -16.00 27.20 -9.71
N LYS A 105 -14.99 26.57 -10.32
CA LYS A 105 -14.37 27.06 -11.55
C LYS A 105 -15.36 27.08 -12.73
N ALA A 106 -16.15 26.03 -12.90
CA ALA A 106 -17.15 25.98 -13.97
C ALA A 106 -18.22 27.09 -13.79
N GLN A 107 -18.65 27.38 -12.56
CA GLN A 107 -19.57 28.49 -12.28
C GLN A 107 -18.95 29.85 -12.61
N GLU A 108 -17.68 30.04 -12.28
CA GLU A 108 -16.93 31.25 -12.62
C GLU A 108 -16.79 31.42 -14.14
N ASP A 109 -16.40 30.37 -14.84
CA ASP A 109 -16.28 30.34 -16.31
C ASP A 109 -17.63 30.66 -16.99
N ILE A 110 -18.73 30.08 -16.50
CA ILE A 110 -20.09 30.39 -16.98
C ILE A 110 -20.45 31.87 -16.74
N ARG A 111 -20.07 32.44 -15.59
CA ARG A 111 -20.34 33.86 -15.30
C ARG A 111 -19.58 34.76 -16.28
N MET A 112 -18.29 34.51 -16.47
CA MET A 112 -17.46 35.25 -17.42
C MET A 112 -17.99 35.14 -18.86
N GLU A 113 -18.39 33.94 -19.29
CA GLU A 113 -18.93 33.72 -20.62
C GLU A 113 -20.26 34.44 -20.84
N ARG A 114 -21.13 34.47 -19.81
CA ARG A 114 -22.36 35.29 -19.84
C ARG A 114 -22.07 36.77 -19.98
N GLU A 115 -21.11 37.29 -19.23
CA GLU A 115 -20.72 38.70 -19.32
C GLU A 115 -20.15 39.05 -20.70
N ASN A 116 -19.34 38.16 -21.28
CA ASN A 116 -18.82 38.27 -22.64
C ASN A 116 -19.95 38.28 -23.67
N ALA A 117 -20.86 37.31 -23.61
CA ALA A 117 -22.01 37.22 -24.50
C ALA A 117 -22.91 38.46 -24.40
N MET A 118 -23.17 38.97 -23.19
CA MET A 118 -23.95 40.20 -22.99
C MET A 118 -23.25 41.43 -23.57
N ARG A 119 -21.92 41.54 -23.45
CA ARG A 119 -21.15 42.62 -24.08
C ARG A 119 -21.22 42.55 -25.60
N GLN A 120 -21.07 41.36 -26.17
CA GLN A 120 -21.14 41.13 -27.61
C GLN A 120 -22.54 41.48 -28.14
N MET A 121 -23.60 41.02 -27.46
CA MET A 121 -24.98 41.33 -27.82
C MET A 121 -25.29 42.83 -27.78
N LYS A 122 -24.74 43.57 -26.80
CA LYS A 122 -24.86 45.05 -26.77
C LYS A 122 -24.18 45.71 -27.97
N GLY A 123 -23.01 45.20 -28.38
CA GLY A 123 -22.32 45.65 -29.59
C GLY A 123 -23.15 45.42 -30.85
N ASP A 124 -23.68 44.21 -31.01
CA ASP A 124 -24.52 43.83 -32.16
C ASP A 124 -25.81 44.69 -32.23
N VAL A 125 -26.44 44.97 -31.09
CA VAL A 125 -27.63 45.83 -31.01
C VAL A 125 -27.28 47.28 -31.37
N ALA A 126 -26.15 47.80 -30.90
CA ALA A 126 -25.70 49.15 -31.25
C ALA A 126 -25.40 49.26 -32.75
N GLU A 127 -24.76 48.26 -33.35
CA GLU A 127 -24.51 48.22 -34.79
C GLU A 127 -25.83 48.14 -35.58
N LEU A 128 -26.79 47.33 -35.15
CA LEU A 128 -28.10 47.23 -35.79
C LEU A 128 -28.88 48.54 -35.68
N ALA A 129 -28.84 49.21 -34.52
CA ALA A 129 -29.48 50.51 -34.31
C ALA A 129 -28.85 51.60 -35.20
N MET A 130 -27.51 51.63 -35.32
CA MET A 130 -26.80 52.53 -36.24
C MET A 130 -27.18 52.28 -37.70
N LYS A 131 -27.26 51.01 -38.14
CA LYS A 131 -27.72 50.65 -39.49
C LYS A 131 -29.17 51.07 -39.74
N ALA A 132 -30.05 50.92 -38.74
CA ALA A 132 -31.44 51.36 -38.83
C ALA A 132 -31.56 52.89 -38.92
N ALA A 133 -30.83 53.63 -38.08
CA ALA A 133 -30.78 55.08 -38.10
C ALA A 133 -30.25 55.61 -39.45
N ALA A 134 -29.14 55.04 -39.96
CA ALA A 134 -28.60 55.38 -41.27
C ALA A 134 -29.60 55.11 -42.40
N LYS A 135 -30.39 54.04 -42.32
CA LYS A 135 -31.43 53.71 -43.30
C LYS A 135 -32.64 54.66 -43.24
N VAL A 136 -33.02 55.14 -42.06
CA VAL A 136 -34.10 56.14 -41.90
C VAL A 136 -33.64 57.50 -42.43
N ILE A 137 -32.44 57.95 -42.06
CA ILE A 137 -31.85 59.19 -42.58
C ILE A 137 -31.73 59.10 -44.11
N GLY A 138 -31.15 58.01 -44.64
CA GLY A 138 -31.04 57.81 -46.09
C GLY A 138 -32.38 57.67 -46.84
N LYS A 139 -33.49 57.38 -46.15
CA LYS A 139 -34.84 57.41 -46.71
C LYS A 139 -35.51 58.79 -46.63
N ASN A 140 -35.14 59.59 -45.64
CA ASN A 140 -35.67 60.92 -45.39
C ASN A 140 -34.85 62.05 -46.04
N SER A 141 -33.66 61.76 -46.58
CA SER A 141 -32.92 62.65 -47.48
C SER A 141 -33.58 62.72 -48.86
N GLY A 142 -34.82 63.23 -48.89
CA GLY A 142 -35.35 63.95 -50.05
C GLY A 142 -35.03 65.43 -49.87
N ALA A 143 -34.77 66.13 -50.97
CA ALA A 143 -34.27 67.52 -51.02
C ALA A 143 -35.06 68.57 -50.21
N ASP A 144 -36.23 68.22 -49.65
CA ASP A 144 -37.09 69.10 -48.86
C ASP A 144 -36.71 69.18 -47.37
N GLN A 145 -36.02 68.19 -46.79
CA GLN A 145 -35.75 68.15 -45.34
C GLN A 145 -34.45 68.88 -44.94
N ASP A 146 -33.47 68.94 -45.86
CA ASP A 146 -32.19 69.65 -45.65
C ASP A 146 -32.36 71.17 -45.51
N LEU A 147 -33.38 71.75 -46.15
CA LEU A 147 -33.71 73.18 -46.02
C LEU A 147 -34.28 73.51 -44.64
N SER A 148 -35.14 72.66 -44.08
CA SER A 148 -35.75 72.90 -42.76
C SER A 148 -34.77 72.83 -41.59
N LEU A 149 -33.73 71.99 -41.70
CA LEU A 149 -32.65 71.90 -40.72
C LEU A 149 -31.68 73.07 -40.82
N TYR A 150 -31.49 73.63 -42.02
CA TYR A 150 -30.74 74.86 -42.25
C TYR A 150 -31.45 76.07 -41.65
N ASP A 151 -32.77 76.17 -41.87
CA ASP A 151 -33.60 77.26 -41.34
C ASP A 151 -33.67 77.21 -39.80
N GLN A 152 -33.83 76.03 -39.18
CA GLN A 152 -33.77 75.89 -37.72
C GLN A 152 -32.40 76.26 -37.12
N PHE A 153 -31.30 76.00 -37.83
CA PHE A 153 -29.97 76.38 -37.37
C PHE A 153 -29.72 77.89 -37.47
N ILE A 154 -30.31 78.54 -38.48
CA ILE A 154 -30.26 80.01 -38.65
C ILE A 154 -31.20 80.71 -37.66
N GLU A 155 -32.36 80.12 -37.34
CA GLU A 155 -33.32 80.66 -36.38
C GLU A 155 -32.83 80.54 -34.92
N GLU A 156 -32.20 79.42 -34.54
CA GLU A 156 -31.59 79.25 -33.21
C GLU A 156 -30.30 80.09 -33.06
N ALA A 157 -29.61 80.40 -34.17
CA ALA A 157 -28.39 81.23 -34.17
C ALA A 157 -28.63 82.71 -34.48
N GLY A 158 -29.87 83.13 -34.78
CA GLY A 158 -30.16 84.45 -35.34
C GLY A 158 -31.51 85.05 -34.94
N ASP A 159 -31.65 85.46 -33.67
CA ASP A 159 -31.93 86.84 -33.21
C ASP A 159 -32.21 86.84 -31.68
N PRO A 160 -32.02 87.93 -30.89
CA PRO A 160 -31.76 89.31 -31.31
C PRO A 160 -30.68 90.07 -30.52
N ASP A 161 -29.91 90.91 -31.23
CA ASP A 161 -29.43 92.19 -30.68
C ASP A 161 -29.58 93.28 -31.75
N ASP A 162 -30.83 93.60 -32.09
CA ASP A 162 -31.18 94.93 -32.56
C ASP A 162 -32.56 95.33 -32.02
N SER A 163 -32.55 95.94 -30.83
CA SER A 163 -33.43 97.08 -30.54
C SER A 163 -33.05 97.74 -29.21
N ASP A 164 -32.32 98.85 -29.27
CA ASP A 164 -32.99 100.09 -28.87
C ASP A 164 -32.35 101.38 -29.42
N ARG A 165 -33.25 102.31 -29.72
CA ARG A 165 -33.09 103.54 -30.49
C ARG A 165 -32.66 104.73 -29.63
N ARG A 166 -31.99 105.67 -30.33
CA ARG A 166 -31.99 107.15 -30.16
C ARG A 166 -31.31 107.78 -28.95
#